data_AF-A0A9W6T5W8-F1
#
_entry.id   AF-A0A9W6T5W8-F1
#
_cell.length_a   1.000
_cell.length_b   1.000
_cell.length_c   1.000
_cell.angle_alpha   90.00
_cell.angle_beta   90.00
_cell.angle_gamma   90.00
#
_symmetry.space_group_name_H-M   'P 1'
#
loop_
_entity.id
_entity.type
_entity.pdbx_description
1 polymer ?
#
loop_
_entity_poly.entity_id
_entity_poly.type
_entity_poly.pdbx_seq_one_letter_code
_entity_poly.pdbx_strand_id
1 'polypeptide(L)'
;MIKRVFSSHTSPPNSPIKPSSTGFASTNTSESQGILSPELKPIVSLLSAQSHRRYFEGVFMLLKDLDAEGKPADRQWKEVYGVLTGNQLAIWDSDLLAQLQNRSSSSNNDTNSTKSDI
;
A
#
# COMPACT_ATOMS: atom_id res chain seq x y z
N MET A 1 -40.67 -44.44 59.26
CA MET A 1 -39.59 -43.58 58.75
C MET A 1 -39.44 -43.87 57.26
N ILE A 2 -39.90 -42.96 56.38
CA ILE A 2 -39.83 -43.10 54.91
C ILE A 2 -39.38 -41.73 54.39
N LYS A 3 -38.23 -41.66 53.72
CA LYS A 3 -37.70 -40.41 53.13
C LYS A 3 -38.18 -40.30 51.68
N ARG A 4 -39.02 -39.30 51.37
CA ARG A 4 -39.33 -38.89 49.99
C ARG A 4 -38.29 -37.88 49.52
N VAL A 5 -37.74 -38.09 48.33
CA VAL A 5 -36.85 -37.18 47.63
C VAL A 5 -37.69 -36.39 46.62
N PHE A 6 -37.63 -35.06 46.67
CA PHE A 6 -38.16 -34.18 45.62
C PHE A 6 -37.05 -33.27 45.10
N SER A 7 -36.78 -33.33 43.80
CA SER A 7 -35.93 -32.38 43.09
C SER A 7 -36.65 -31.04 42.95
N SER A 8 -35.98 -29.93 43.30
CA SER A 8 -36.41 -28.58 42.95
C SER A 8 -35.45 -27.98 41.91
N HIS A 9 -35.90 -27.95 40.64
CA HIS A 9 -35.33 -27.08 39.61
C HIS A 9 -35.67 -25.62 39.95
N THR A 10 -34.65 -24.77 40.06
CA THR A 10 -34.83 -23.31 40.15
C THR A 10 -34.34 -22.70 38.84
N SER A 11 -35.22 -21.97 38.14
CA SER A 11 -34.88 -21.21 36.94
C SER A 11 -34.28 -19.86 37.34
N PRO A 12 -33.19 -19.40 36.72
CA PRO A 12 -32.71 -18.03 36.91
C PRO A 12 -33.51 -17.01 36.07
N PRO A 13 -33.57 -15.74 36.49
CA PRO A 13 -34.37 -14.70 35.85
C PRO A 13 -33.68 -14.07 34.61
N ASN A 14 -34.55 -13.58 33.74
CA ASN A 14 -34.38 -12.89 32.46
C ASN A 14 -33.36 -11.72 32.43
N SER A 15 -32.57 -11.63 31.36
CA SER A 15 -31.98 -10.38 30.82
C SER A 15 -31.58 -10.57 29.35
N PRO A 16 -32.24 -9.94 28.37
CA PRO A 16 -31.76 -9.92 26.99
C PRO A 16 -30.55 -8.99 26.88
N ILE A 17 -29.40 -9.54 26.51
CA ILE A 17 -28.18 -8.79 26.21
C ILE A 17 -28.45 -7.96 24.95
N LYS A 18 -28.54 -6.63 25.13
CA LYS A 18 -28.63 -5.65 24.05
C LYS A 18 -27.28 -5.65 23.30
N PRO A 19 -27.23 -5.85 21.97
CA PRO A 19 -25.97 -5.67 21.24
C PRO A 19 -25.62 -4.18 21.23
N SER A 20 -24.77 -3.75 22.16
CA SER A 20 -24.15 -2.43 22.12
C SER A 20 -23.29 -2.34 20.87
N SER A 21 -23.65 -1.40 20.01
CA SER A 21 -22.90 -0.84 18.86
C SER A 21 -21.47 -1.37 18.70
N THR A 22 -21.25 -2.01 17.55
CA THR A 22 -19.99 -2.39 16.92
C THR A 22 -18.94 -1.26 17.01
N GLY A 23 -18.25 -1.16 18.13
CA GLY A 23 -16.92 -0.57 18.18
C GLY A 23 -15.94 -1.63 17.72
N PHE A 24 -15.16 -1.35 16.68
CA PHE A 24 -14.01 -2.17 16.34
C PHE A 24 -13.09 -2.19 17.57
N ALA A 25 -13.16 -3.25 18.37
CA ALA A 25 -12.19 -3.47 19.43
C ALA A 25 -10.85 -3.66 18.72
N SER A 26 -9.93 -2.71 18.90
CA SER A 26 -8.54 -2.89 18.52
C SER A 26 -8.00 -4.10 19.29
N THR A 27 -8.04 -5.28 18.67
CA THR A 27 -7.46 -6.48 19.25
C THR A 27 -5.94 -6.27 19.24
N ASN A 28 -5.38 -5.94 20.40
CA ASN A 28 -3.94 -5.93 20.62
C ASN A 28 -3.43 -7.38 20.58
N THR A 29 -3.31 -7.96 19.38
CA THR A 29 -2.74 -9.29 19.16
C THR A 29 -1.22 -9.21 19.34
N SER A 30 -0.57 -10.25 19.84
CA SER A 30 0.90 -10.30 19.96
C SER A 30 1.61 -9.99 18.64
N GLU A 31 0.97 -10.31 17.51
CA GLU A 31 1.43 -9.99 16.16
C GLU A 31 1.45 -8.48 15.87
N SER A 32 0.48 -7.71 16.37
CA SER A 32 0.47 -6.24 16.22
C SER A 32 1.53 -5.56 17.11
N GLN A 33 2.07 -6.28 18.10
CA GLN A 33 3.22 -5.89 18.91
C GLN A 33 4.56 -6.35 18.33
N GLY A 34 4.56 -6.92 17.12
CA GLY A 34 5.78 -7.40 16.43
C GLY A 34 6.26 -8.78 16.88
N ILE A 35 5.51 -9.49 17.72
CA ILE A 35 5.84 -10.86 18.16
C ILE A 35 5.14 -11.84 17.22
N LEU A 36 5.87 -12.28 16.19
CA LEU A 36 5.37 -13.26 15.21
C LEU A 36 5.55 -14.70 15.73
N SER A 37 4.50 -15.52 15.57
CA SER A 37 4.57 -16.98 15.75
C SER A 37 5.68 -17.59 14.88
N PRO A 38 6.42 -18.60 15.35
CA PRO A 38 7.50 -19.24 14.58
C PRO A 38 7.06 -19.72 13.19
N GLU A 39 5.80 -20.13 13.02
CA GLU A 39 5.24 -20.57 11.74
C GLU A 39 5.00 -19.42 10.75
N LEU A 40 4.75 -18.21 11.26
CA LEU A 40 4.50 -17.03 10.42
C LEU A 40 5.78 -16.30 10.02
N LYS A 41 6.89 -16.51 10.74
CA LYS A 41 8.16 -15.85 10.45
C LYS A 41 8.63 -16.07 9.00
N PRO A 42 8.62 -17.29 8.43
CA PRO A 42 9.07 -17.51 7.04
C PRO A 42 8.18 -16.78 6.03
N ILE A 43 6.86 -16.80 6.25
CA ILE A 43 5.88 -16.16 5.35
C ILE A 43 6.08 -14.64 5.36
N VAL A 44 6.13 -14.02 6.54
CA VAL A 44 6.33 -12.57 6.65
C VAL A 44 7.68 -12.17 6.09
N SER A 45 8.74 -12.95 6.34
CA SER A 45 10.05 -12.69 5.74
C SER A 45 10.01 -12.71 4.21
N LEU A 46 9.31 -13.68 3.61
CA LEU A 46 9.15 -13.76 2.15
C LEU A 46 8.38 -12.56 1.61
N LEU A 47 7.27 -12.18 2.25
CA LEU A 47 6.45 -11.04 1.88
C LEU A 47 7.24 -9.73 1.98
N SER A 48 7.97 -9.52 3.07
CA SER A 48 8.82 -8.35 3.25
C SER A 48 9.92 -8.26 2.19
N ALA A 49 10.52 -9.39 1.80
CA ALA A 49 11.54 -9.44 0.76
C ALA A 49 10.99 -9.06 -0.64
N GLN A 50 9.74 -9.37 -0.94
CA GLN A 50 9.12 -8.99 -2.23
C GLN A 50 8.53 -7.57 -2.20
N SER A 51 8.12 -7.06 -1.03
CA SER A 51 7.41 -5.78 -0.90
C SER A 51 8.13 -4.58 -1.54
N HIS A 52 9.45 -4.58 -1.53
CA HIS A 52 10.26 -3.44 -2.02
C HIS A 52 11.16 -3.84 -3.20
N ARG A 53 10.93 -5.01 -3.78
CA ARG A 53 11.74 -5.47 -4.90
C ARG A 53 11.39 -4.66 -6.14
N ARG A 54 12.37 -3.99 -6.74
CA ARG A 54 12.22 -3.35 -8.06
C ARG A 54 12.28 -4.44 -9.13
N TYR A 55 11.16 -4.68 -9.81
CA TYR A 55 11.06 -5.70 -10.85
C TYR A 55 11.34 -5.14 -12.23
N PHE A 56 10.85 -3.93 -12.51
CA PHE A 56 10.98 -3.32 -13.82
C PHE A 56 11.10 -1.80 -13.69
N GLU A 57 11.88 -1.22 -14.59
CA GLU A 57 12.12 0.20 -14.71
C GLU A 57 12.36 0.51 -16.18
N GLY A 58 11.60 1.44 -16.74
CA GLY A 58 11.75 1.83 -18.13
C GLY A 58 10.56 2.59 -18.70
N VAL A 59 10.66 2.85 -20.00
CA VAL A 59 9.62 3.53 -20.78
C VAL A 59 8.68 2.51 -21.40
N PHE A 60 7.39 2.79 -21.35
CA PHE A 60 6.36 2.00 -22.01
C PHE A 60 5.25 2.87 -22.60
N MET A 61 4.48 2.27 -23.50
CA MET A 61 3.32 2.88 -24.11
C MET A 61 2.07 2.55 -23.30
N LEU A 62 1.45 3.56 -22.70
CA LEU A 62 0.20 3.44 -21.95
C LEU A 62 -0.96 3.90 -22.85
N LEU A 63 -1.94 3.01 -23.07
CA LEU A 63 -3.19 3.39 -23.73
C LEU A 63 -4.08 4.10 -22.70
N LYS A 64 -4.32 5.39 -22.92
CA LYS A 64 -5.30 6.17 -22.17
C LYS A 64 -6.59 6.21 -22.98
N ASP A 65 -7.60 5.50 -22.51
CA ASP A 65 -8.94 5.46 -23.10
C ASP A 65 -10.02 5.96 -22.14
N LEU A 66 -9.64 6.35 -20.91
CA LEU A 66 -10.53 6.89 -19.90
C LEU A 66 -10.10 8.30 -19.50
N ASP A 67 -11.10 9.14 -19.22
CA ASP A 67 -10.91 10.44 -18.60
C ASP A 67 -10.76 10.33 -17.08
N ALA A 68 -10.43 11.43 -16.40
CA ALA A 68 -10.29 11.48 -14.94
C ALA A 68 -11.56 11.03 -14.20
N GLU A 69 -12.74 11.22 -14.79
CA GLU A 69 -14.04 10.80 -14.27
C GLU A 69 -14.40 9.34 -14.63
N GLY A 70 -13.49 8.59 -15.26
CA GLY A 70 -13.71 7.21 -15.67
C GLY A 70 -14.66 7.05 -16.86
N LYS A 71 -14.95 8.13 -17.57
CA LYS A 71 -15.73 8.09 -18.82
C LYS A 71 -14.84 7.67 -19.98
N PRO A 72 -15.40 6.98 -21.00
CA PRO A 72 -14.66 6.71 -22.23
C PRO A 72 -14.21 8.04 -22.85
N ALA A 73 -12.91 8.14 -23.09
CA ALA A 73 -12.24 9.27 -23.74
C ALA A 73 -11.65 8.82 -25.08
N ASP A 74 -11.08 9.76 -25.81
CA ASP A 74 -10.35 9.45 -27.03
C ASP A 74 -9.14 8.57 -26.72
N ARG A 75 -9.04 7.46 -27.45
CA ARG A 75 -7.97 6.48 -27.30
C ARG A 75 -6.65 7.10 -27.74
N GLN A 76 -5.80 7.40 -26.78
CA GLN A 76 -4.48 7.97 -27.04
C GLN A 76 -3.39 7.10 -26.41
N TRP A 77 -2.38 6.83 -27.23
CA TRP A 77 -1.18 6.13 -26.84
C TRP A 77 -0.19 7.16 -26.27
N LYS A 78 0.13 7.05 -24.98
CA LYS A 78 1.05 7.97 -24.29
C LYS A 78 2.33 7.26 -23.87
N GLU A 79 3.47 7.88 -24.14
CA GLU A 79 4.77 7.41 -23.67
C GLU A 79 4.97 7.81 -22.21
N VAL A 80 5.23 6.83 -21.35
CA VAL A 80 5.40 7.05 -19.92
C VAL A 80 6.60 6.29 -19.38
N TYR A 81 7.30 6.89 -18.43
CA TYR A 81 8.32 6.21 -17.64
C TYR A 81 7.66 5.59 -16.42
N GLY A 82 7.94 4.34 -16.11
CA GLY A 82 7.43 3.76 -14.88
C GLY A 82 8.33 2.74 -14.23
N VAL A 83 8.08 2.56 -12.94
CA VAL A 83 8.87 1.71 -12.05
C VAL A 83 7.90 0.80 -11.30
N LEU A 84 8.09 -0.51 -11.44
CA LEU A 84 7.33 -1.53 -10.73
C LEU A 84 8.14 -1.98 -9.51
N THR A 85 7.68 -1.62 -8.32
CA THR A 85 8.31 -1.99 -7.04
C THR A 85 7.31 -2.75 -6.18
N GLY A 86 7.62 -4.00 -5.83
CA GLY A 86 6.68 -4.87 -5.13
C GLY A 86 5.43 -5.09 -5.96
N ASN A 87 4.30 -4.57 -5.48
CA ASN A 87 3.00 -4.58 -6.16
C ASN A 87 2.55 -3.19 -6.62
N GLN A 88 3.41 -2.17 -6.52
CA GLN A 88 3.09 -0.79 -6.86
C GLN A 88 3.76 -0.40 -8.18
N LEU A 89 2.96 0.17 -9.08
CA LEU A 89 3.44 0.76 -10.32
C LEU A 89 3.36 2.28 -10.19
N ALA A 90 4.52 2.93 -10.24
CA ALA A 90 4.61 4.38 -10.32
C ALA A 90 4.88 4.80 -11.77
N ILE A 91 4.22 5.86 -12.23
CA ILE A 91 4.20 6.31 -13.62
C ILE A 91 4.46 7.81 -13.67
N TRP A 92 5.31 8.24 -14.60
CA TRP A 92 5.64 9.63 -14.89
C TRP A 92 5.56 9.89 -16.40
N ASP A 93 5.38 11.16 -16.75
CA ASP A 93 5.39 11.58 -18.14
C ASP A 93 6.82 11.52 -18.70
N SER A 94 7.03 10.75 -19.78
CA SER A 94 8.36 10.53 -20.36
C SER A 94 8.95 11.81 -20.93
N ASP A 95 8.12 12.59 -21.64
CA ASP A 95 8.53 13.84 -22.29
C ASP A 95 9.01 14.87 -21.28
N LEU A 96 8.32 14.97 -20.15
CA LEU A 96 8.67 15.90 -19.08
C LEU A 96 9.99 15.47 -18.42
N LEU A 97 10.16 14.17 -18.19
CA LEU A 97 11.37 13.62 -17.58
C LEU A 97 12.60 13.90 -18.45
N ALA A 98 12.49 13.67 -19.76
CA ALA A 98 13.57 13.91 -20.72
C ALA A 98 13.96 15.39 -20.78
N GLN A 99 12.98 16.30 -20.77
CA GLN A 99 13.25 17.75 -20.74
C GLN A 99 14.00 18.19 -19.47
N LEU A 100 13.63 17.64 -18.31
CA LEU A 100 14.30 17.94 -17.05
C LEU A 100 15.76 17.44 -17.03
N GLN A 101 16.02 16.27 -17.62
CA GLN A 101 17.38 15.74 -17.75
C GLN A 101 18.26 16.59 -18.68
N ASN A 102 17.68 17.14 -19.75
CA ASN A 102 18.41 18.05 -20.64
C ASN A 102 18.73 19.39 -19.95
N ARG A 103 17.82 19.91 -19.13
CA ARG A 103 18.04 21.18 -18.41
C ARG A 103 19.17 21.11 -17.37
N SER A 104 19.30 19.99 -16.67
CA SER A 104 20.38 19.83 -15.67
C SER A 104 21.77 19.78 -16.31
N SER A 105 21.87 19.28 -17.54
CA SER A 105 23.13 19.18 -18.27
C SER A 105 23.66 20.53 -18.75
N SER A 106 22.78 21.49 -19.05
CA SER A 106 23.16 22.81 -19.59
C SER A 106 23.65 23.81 -18.53
N SER A 107 23.40 23.59 -17.24
CA SER A 107 23.75 24.55 -16.18
C SER A 107 25.24 24.53 -15.78
N ASN A 108 26.03 23.58 -16.25
CA ASN A 108 27.42 23.37 -15.79
C ASN A 108 28.49 24.07 -16.64
N ASN A 109 28.12 24.75 -17.73
CA ASN A 109 29.09 25.33 -18.67
C ASN A 109 29.36 26.84 -18.50
N ASP A 110 28.64 27.54 -17.61
CA ASP A 110 28.71 29.01 -17.53
C ASP A 110 29.75 29.55 -16.52
N THR A 111 30.50 28.70 -15.81
CA THR A 111 31.41 29.14 -14.73
C THR A 111 32.88 29.31 -15.12
N ASN A 112 33.27 29.01 -16.37
CA ASN A 112 34.68 29.02 -16.78
C ASN A 112 35.11 30.23 -17.64
N SER A 113 34.28 31.26 -17.83
CA SER A 113 34.58 32.35 -18.78
C SER A 113 34.98 33.72 -18.17
N THR A 114 35.11 33.88 -16.85
CA THR A 114 35.36 35.22 -16.24
C THR A 114 36.62 35.28 -15.37
N LYS A 115 37.73 34.68 -15.81
CA LYS A 115 39.04 34.92 -15.19
C LYS A 115 40.17 34.94 -16.21
N SER A 116 40.18 35.96 -17.08
CA SER A 116 41.31 36.22 -17.97
C SER A 116 41.64 37.70 -18.19
N ASP A 117 41.18 38.63 -17.35
CA ASP A 117 41.57 40.04 -17.44
C ASP A 117 41.83 40.63 -16.04
N ILE A 118 43.04 40.41 -15.51
CA ILE A 118 43.75 41.31 -14.56
C ILE A 118 45.22 41.32 -14.96
#